data_AF-A0A4Y2E968-F1
#
_entry.id   AF-A0A4Y2E968-F1
#
_cell.length_a   1.000
_cell.length_b   1.000
_cell.length_c   1.000
_cell.angle_alpha   90.00
_cell.angle_beta   90.00
_cell.angle_gamma   90.00
#
_symmetry.space_group_name_H-M   'P 1'
#
loop_
_entity.id
_entity.type
_entity.pdbx_description
1 polymer ?
#
loop_
_entity_poly.entity_id
_entity_poly.type
_entity_poly.pdbx_seq_one_letter_code
_entity_poly.pdbx_strand_id
1 'polypeptide(L)'
;MPETGPLTRSMDKQFEKLFAMMVEMKAGQEGLLRKMEAGQEEMRSGQERMEKGQEEMKGLIGEVKGEIQRKIDEVEGKVQTKIKDVKSEVKEKIEEVEHKVQGNIEKVEHKVQGNVEEVEHKVQGKIGDIERRLSELEDRPFSFSASPEYIHPRPTVKSLTFDGQTSWTVFKTQFDVVSSANGWTDFVKVSQLVASLRGSAAEVLQGIPADKLTNLTTIEKALESRFGDSYLTQFYRTELKTRRQKPGESLQELVADVERLMRLAYAECPLNVRESLTAQYFVGAIRDEDT
;
A
#
# COMPACT_ATOMS: atom_id res chain seq x y z
N MET A 1 116.11 -49.23 59.33
CA MET A 1 115.27 -48.20 58.68
C MET A 1 115.77 -48.05 57.25
N PRO A 2 114.96 -48.33 56.22
CA PRO A 2 115.40 -48.12 54.85
C PRO A 2 115.12 -46.66 54.45
N GLU A 3 116.16 -45.98 53.95
CA GLU A 3 116.00 -44.69 53.28
C GLU A 3 115.37 -44.90 51.90
N THR A 4 114.24 -44.27 51.67
CA THR A 4 113.55 -44.23 50.37
C THR A 4 114.12 -43.08 49.53
N GLY A 5 114.65 -43.39 48.34
CA GLY A 5 115.34 -42.44 47.47
C GLY A 5 114.43 -41.39 46.79
N PRO A 6 115.00 -40.28 46.28
CA PRO A 6 114.27 -39.08 45.82
C PRO A 6 113.26 -39.30 44.67
N LEU A 7 113.38 -40.39 43.90
CA LEU A 7 112.43 -40.79 42.85
C LEU A 7 111.06 -41.22 43.40
N THR A 8 111.01 -41.88 44.56
CA THR A 8 109.75 -42.38 45.16
C THR A 8 108.88 -41.25 45.70
N ARG A 9 109.47 -40.25 46.36
CA ARG A 9 108.76 -39.03 46.81
C ARG A 9 108.15 -38.19 45.69
N SER A 10 108.76 -38.19 44.50
CA SER A 10 108.26 -37.43 43.35
C SER A 10 107.02 -38.07 42.73
N MET A 11 106.96 -39.41 42.69
CA MET A 11 105.78 -40.14 42.23
C MET A 11 104.58 -39.93 43.16
N ASP A 12 104.77 -40.01 44.49
CA ASP A 12 103.69 -39.78 45.46
C ASP A 12 103.08 -38.37 45.33
N LYS A 13 103.92 -37.35 45.09
CA LYS A 13 103.46 -35.97 44.87
C LYS A 13 102.61 -35.80 43.60
N GLN A 14 102.88 -36.59 42.55
CA GLN A 14 102.12 -36.59 41.31
C GLN A 14 100.77 -37.29 41.50
N PHE A 15 100.74 -38.42 42.22
CA PHE A 15 99.49 -39.12 42.58
C PHE A 15 98.58 -38.26 43.45
N GLU A 16 99.12 -37.54 44.43
CA GLU A 16 98.29 -36.65 45.26
C GLU A 16 97.73 -35.44 44.49
N LYS A 17 98.50 -34.89 43.54
CA LYS A 17 97.96 -33.90 42.61
C LYS A 17 96.82 -34.46 41.76
N LEU A 18 96.96 -35.71 41.29
CA LEU A 18 95.92 -36.38 40.51
C LEU A 18 94.64 -36.62 41.35
N PHE A 19 94.80 -37.02 42.61
CA PHE A 19 93.68 -37.26 43.53
C PHE A 19 92.95 -35.96 43.88
N ALA A 20 93.69 -34.89 44.20
CA ALA A 20 93.13 -33.57 44.43
C ALA A 20 92.34 -33.05 43.21
N MET A 21 92.88 -33.23 42.01
CA MET A 21 92.20 -32.86 40.75
C MET A 21 90.93 -33.70 40.53
N MET A 22 90.94 -34.98 40.90
CA MET A 22 89.77 -35.86 40.79
C MET A 22 88.68 -35.48 41.80
N VAL A 23 89.06 -35.05 43.01
CA VAL A 23 88.15 -34.52 44.03
C VAL A 23 87.52 -33.19 43.56
N GLU A 24 88.32 -32.26 43.04
CA GLU A 24 87.80 -30.99 42.48
C GLU A 24 86.87 -31.23 41.29
N MET A 25 87.22 -32.15 40.39
CA MET A 25 86.36 -32.51 39.25
C MET A 25 85.03 -33.09 39.71
N LYS A 26 85.04 -33.98 40.71
CA LYS A 26 83.83 -34.56 41.27
C LYS A 26 82.96 -33.50 41.97
N ALA A 27 83.57 -32.61 42.74
CA ALA A 27 82.86 -31.47 43.35
C ALA A 27 82.27 -30.52 42.28
N GLY A 28 83.00 -30.28 41.19
CA GLY A 28 82.52 -29.50 40.05
C GLY A 28 81.33 -30.14 39.33
N GLN A 29 81.37 -31.46 39.11
CA GLN A 29 80.25 -32.23 38.56
C GLN A 29 79.03 -32.22 39.48
N GLU A 30 79.21 -32.44 40.78
CA GLU A 30 78.14 -32.37 41.78
C GLU A 30 77.53 -30.96 41.85
N GLY A 31 78.36 -29.91 41.76
CA GLY A 31 77.89 -28.52 41.70
C GLY A 31 77.10 -28.20 40.43
N LEU A 32 77.52 -28.75 39.27
CA LEU A 32 76.79 -28.66 38.01
C LEU A 32 75.44 -29.39 38.09
N LEU A 33 75.43 -30.60 38.66
CA LEU A 33 74.21 -31.40 38.86
C LEU A 33 73.20 -30.65 39.73
N ARG A 34 73.64 -30.10 40.87
CA ARG A 34 72.78 -29.28 41.75
C ARG A 34 72.21 -28.04 41.05
N LYS A 35 72.99 -27.35 40.22
CA LYS A 35 72.49 -26.20 39.45
C LYS A 35 71.47 -26.62 38.40
N MET A 36 71.67 -27.77 37.77
CA MET A 36 70.72 -28.34 36.80
C MET A 36 69.41 -28.73 37.47
N GLU A 37 69.48 -29.38 38.63
CA GLU A 37 68.31 -29.74 39.45
C GLU A 37 67.55 -28.49 39.90
N ALA A 38 68.24 -27.48 40.44
CA ALA A 38 67.62 -26.22 40.84
C ALA A 38 66.94 -25.49 39.66
N GLY A 39 67.59 -25.47 38.49
CA GLY A 39 67.00 -24.88 37.28
C GLY A 39 65.78 -25.64 36.76
N GLN A 40 65.77 -26.97 36.86
CA GLN A 40 64.60 -27.79 36.55
C GLN A 40 63.45 -27.53 37.51
N GLU A 41 63.74 -27.40 38.80
CA GLU A 41 62.73 -27.14 39.83
C GLU A 41 62.13 -25.73 39.69
N GLU A 42 62.93 -24.71 39.36
CA GLU A 42 62.40 -23.39 39.02
C GLU A 42 61.51 -23.41 37.78
N MET A 43 61.88 -24.14 36.72
CA MET A 43 61.02 -24.32 35.54
C MET A 43 59.70 -24.98 35.90
N ARG A 44 59.74 -26.04 36.72
CA ARG A 44 58.54 -26.75 37.17
C ARG A 44 57.62 -25.84 37.98
N SER A 45 58.17 -25.09 38.94
CA SER A 45 57.43 -24.11 39.72
C SER A 45 56.89 -22.94 38.87
N GLY A 46 57.65 -22.49 37.86
CA GLY A 46 57.20 -21.51 36.88
C GLY A 46 55.99 -21.99 36.08
N GLN A 47 56.02 -23.25 35.65
CA GLN A 47 54.94 -23.88 34.89
C GLN A 47 53.67 -24.08 35.75
N GLU A 48 53.81 -24.54 36.99
CA GLU A 48 52.69 -24.65 37.94
C GLU A 48 52.04 -23.29 38.23
N ARG A 49 52.83 -22.23 38.41
CA ARG A 49 52.31 -20.86 38.59
C ARG A 49 51.55 -20.37 37.35
N MET A 50 52.03 -20.71 36.16
CA MET A 50 51.38 -20.36 34.91
C MET A 50 50.04 -21.09 34.75
N GLU A 51 50.01 -22.39 35.01
CA GLU A 51 48.77 -23.19 34.97
C GLU A 51 47.74 -22.67 35.96
N LYS A 52 48.15 -22.41 37.21
CA LYS A 52 47.27 -21.82 38.22
C LYS A 52 46.72 -20.45 37.79
N GLY A 53 47.57 -19.59 37.23
CA GLY A 53 47.13 -18.29 36.70
C GLY A 53 46.14 -18.42 35.54
N GLN A 54 46.30 -19.43 34.69
CA GLN A 54 45.34 -19.72 33.61
C GLN A 54 44.01 -20.23 34.16
N GLU A 55 44.01 -21.08 35.19
CA GLU A 55 42.78 -21.54 35.86
C GLU A 55 42.03 -20.40 36.53
N GLU A 56 42.73 -19.52 37.25
CA GLU A 56 42.14 -18.34 37.89
C GLU A 56 41.51 -17.41 36.83
N MET A 57 42.22 -17.15 35.73
CA MET A 57 41.70 -16.31 34.64
C MET A 57 40.48 -16.94 33.96
N LYS A 58 40.48 -18.25 33.77
CA LYS A 58 39.33 -18.98 33.23
C LYS A 58 38.13 -18.93 34.18
N GLY A 59 38.36 -18.99 35.49
CA GLY A 59 37.34 -18.82 36.53
C GLY A 59 36.69 -17.44 36.45
N LEU A 60 37.49 -16.37 36.45
CA LEU A 60 37.02 -14.99 36.34
C LEU A 60 36.22 -14.75 35.05
N ILE A 61 36.70 -15.28 33.91
CA ILE A 61 35.97 -15.20 32.65
C ILE A 61 34.61 -15.91 32.76
N GLY A 62 34.55 -17.06 33.43
CA GLY A 62 33.31 -17.78 33.69
C GLY A 62 32.33 -16.99 34.54
N GLU A 63 32.80 -16.36 35.62
CA GLU A 63 31.98 -15.52 36.50
C GLU A 63 31.43 -14.30 35.76
N VAL A 64 32.29 -13.56 35.05
CA VAL A 64 31.89 -12.39 34.26
C VAL A 64 30.88 -12.78 33.18
N LYS A 65 31.11 -13.90 32.49
CA LYS A 65 30.15 -14.43 31.50
C LYS A 65 28.81 -14.77 32.14
N GLY A 66 28.81 -15.39 33.32
CA GLY A 66 27.61 -15.73 34.07
C GLY A 66 26.83 -14.50 34.53
N GLU A 67 27.51 -13.45 34.99
CA GLU A 67 26.89 -12.18 35.36
C GLU A 67 26.28 -11.46 34.17
N ILE A 68 27.00 -11.40 33.05
CA ILE A 68 26.51 -10.79 31.82
C ILE A 68 25.25 -11.53 31.34
N GLN A 69 25.27 -12.86 31.33
CA GLN A 69 24.10 -13.65 30.92
C GLN A 69 22.90 -13.39 31.84
N ARG A 70 23.10 -13.38 33.16
CA ARG A 70 22.02 -13.07 34.11
C ARG A 70 21.40 -11.69 33.89
N LYS A 71 22.23 -10.67 33.60
CA LYS A 71 21.73 -9.31 33.29
C LYS A 71 20.99 -9.26 31.97
N ILE A 72 21.44 -10.01 30.96
CA ILE A 72 20.73 -10.13 29.67
C ILE A 72 19.34 -10.73 29.92
N ASP A 73 19.26 -11.87 30.61
CA ASP A 73 18.01 -12.55 30.89
C ASP A 73 17.05 -11.66 31.70
N GLU A 74 17.56 -10.89 32.67
CA GLU A 74 16.77 -9.92 33.45
C GLU A 74 16.21 -8.81 32.57
N VAL A 75 17.03 -8.23 31.68
CA VAL A 75 16.60 -7.18 30.75
C VAL A 75 15.57 -7.73 29.76
N GLU A 76 15.80 -8.91 29.19
CA GLU A 76 14.85 -9.57 28.30
C GLU A 76 13.51 -9.81 28.99
N GLY A 77 13.52 -10.30 30.23
CA GLY A 77 12.33 -10.47 31.04
C GLY A 77 11.55 -9.16 31.24
N LYS A 78 12.25 -8.09 31.62
CA LYS A 78 11.63 -6.75 31.81
C LYS A 78 11.03 -6.21 30.50
N VAL A 79 11.72 -6.39 29.38
CA VAL A 79 11.25 -5.97 28.06
C VAL A 79 10.01 -6.75 27.65
N GLN A 80 10.01 -8.09 27.83
CA GLN A 80 8.86 -8.94 27.54
C GLN A 80 7.62 -8.56 28.35
N THR A 81 7.78 -8.28 29.66
CA THR A 81 6.67 -7.80 30.50
C THR A 81 6.11 -6.48 30.00
N LYS A 82 6.97 -5.47 29.75
CA LYS A 82 6.51 -4.16 29.24
C LYS A 82 5.80 -4.26 27.89
N ILE A 83 6.28 -5.13 27.00
CA ILE A 83 5.61 -5.38 25.71
C ILE A 83 4.21 -5.96 25.92
N LYS A 84 4.05 -6.90 26.86
CA LYS A 84 2.74 -7.46 27.20
C LYS A 84 1.79 -6.40 27.77
N ASP A 85 2.27 -5.57 28.69
CA ASP A 85 1.48 -4.52 29.33
C ASP A 85 0.99 -3.47 28.31
N VAL A 86 1.88 -3.01 27.42
CA VAL A 86 1.52 -2.08 26.33
C VAL A 86 0.52 -2.73 25.38
N LYS A 87 0.69 -4.02 25.07
CA LYS A 87 -0.23 -4.75 24.20
C LYS A 87 -1.63 -4.86 24.82
N SER A 88 -1.75 -5.11 26.12
CA SER A 88 -3.05 -5.10 26.80
C SER A 88 -3.68 -3.72 26.82
N GLU A 89 -2.91 -2.67 27.14
CA GLU A 89 -3.45 -1.30 27.21
C GLU A 89 -3.94 -0.82 25.84
N VAL A 90 -3.20 -1.13 24.76
CA VAL A 90 -3.61 -0.81 23.39
C VAL A 90 -4.87 -1.57 23.01
N LYS A 91 -4.97 -2.86 23.38
CA LYS A 91 -6.15 -3.67 23.09
C LYS A 91 -7.39 -3.11 23.78
N GLU A 92 -7.30 -2.75 25.05
CA GLU A 92 -8.41 -2.16 25.82
C GLU A 92 -8.86 -0.82 25.21
N LYS A 93 -7.93 0.05 24.79
CA LYS A 93 -8.28 1.31 24.13
C LYS A 93 -8.98 1.11 22.79
N ILE A 94 -8.59 0.09 22.03
CA ILE A 94 -9.26 -0.26 20.77
C ILE A 94 -10.69 -0.69 21.05
N GLU A 95 -10.90 -1.60 22.01
CA GLU A 95 -12.24 -2.07 22.39
C GLU A 95 -13.12 -0.91 22.89
N GLU A 96 -12.58 0.03 23.66
CA GLU A 96 -13.29 1.23 24.11
C GLU A 96 -13.74 2.12 22.92
N VAL A 97 -12.84 2.34 21.95
CA VAL A 97 -13.15 3.12 20.75
C VAL A 97 -14.20 2.43 19.89
N GLU A 98 -14.10 1.12 19.70
CA GLU A 98 -15.08 0.32 18.96
C GLU A 98 -16.48 0.45 19.58
N HIS A 99 -16.60 0.31 20.91
CA HIS A 99 -17.86 0.49 21.61
C HIS A 99 -18.42 1.92 21.46
N LYS A 100 -17.58 2.96 21.54
CA LYS A 100 -18.03 4.35 21.35
C LYS A 100 -18.52 4.60 19.92
N VAL A 101 -17.81 4.08 18.93
CA VAL A 101 -18.19 4.22 17.52
C VAL A 101 -19.52 3.50 17.27
N GLN A 102 -19.66 2.27 17.76
CA GLN A 102 -20.88 1.49 17.63
C GLN A 102 -22.09 2.22 18.23
N GLY A 103 -21.97 2.74 19.46
CA GLY A 103 -23.07 3.49 20.09
C GLY A 103 -23.41 4.79 19.37
N ASN A 104 -22.43 5.46 18.74
CA ASN A 104 -22.70 6.64 17.92
C ASN A 104 -23.44 6.28 16.62
N ILE A 105 -23.09 5.16 15.99
CA ILE A 105 -23.78 4.66 14.79
C ILE A 105 -25.24 4.39 15.12
N GLU A 106 -25.53 3.62 16.18
CA GLU A 106 -26.90 3.29 16.60
C GLU A 106 -27.74 4.56 16.87
N LYS A 107 -27.13 5.57 17.51
CA LYS A 107 -27.79 6.85 17.75
C LYS A 107 -28.11 7.61 16.45
N VAL A 108 -27.20 7.58 15.48
CA VAL A 108 -27.43 8.18 14.17
C VAL A 108 -28.51 7.43 13.41
N GLU A 109 -28.49 6.10 13.44
CA GLU A 109 -29.51 5.25 12.82
C GLU A 109 -30.91 5.56 13.36
N HIS A 110 -31.07 5.58 14.68
CA HIS A 110 -32.35 5.95 15.30
C HIS A 110 -32.82 7.36 14.91
N LYS A 111 -31.91 8.32 14.83
CA LYS A 111 -32.25 9.70 14.42
C LYS A 111 -32.69 9.76 12.95
N VAL A 112 -31.98 9.06 12.07
CA VAL A 112 -32.32 8.99 10.65
C VAL A 112 -33.67 8.31 10.46
N GLN A 113 -33.91 7.20 11.15
CA GLN A 113 -35.19 6.48 11.11
C GLN A 113 -36.36 7.38 11.52
N GLY A 114 -36.24 8.09 12.66
CA GLY A 114 -37.30 9.00 13.10
C GLY A 114 -37.56 10.15 12.11
N ASN A 115 -36.51 10.71 11.50
CA ASN A 115 -36.68 11.73 10.47
C ASN A 115 -37.38 11.18 9.21
N VAL A 116 -37.09 9.94 8.82
CA VAL A 116 -37.75 9.28 7.67
C VAL A 116 -39.23 9.08 7.96
N GLU A 117 -39.58 8.55 9.14
CA GLU A 117 -40.97 8.36 9.56
C GLU A 117 -41.74 9.71 9.59
N GLU A 118 -41.12 10.78 10.07
CA GLU A 118 -41.72 12.12 10.08
C GLU A 118 -41.99 12.63 8.65
N VAL A 119 -41.02 12.46 7.74
CA VAL A 119 -41.17 12.85 6.34
C VAL A 119 -42.25 12.02 5.66
N GLU A 120 -42.30 10.72 5.92
CA GLU A 120 -43.32 9.81 5.39
C GLU A 120 -44.73 10.26 5.79
N HIS A 121 -44.95 10.52 7.08
CA HIS A 121 -46.25 11.00 7.57
C HIS A 121 -46.63 12.36 6.95
N LYS A 122 -45.67 13.28 6.78
CA LYS A 122 -45.92 14.58 6.11
C LYS A 122 -46.29 14.41 4.63
N VAL A 123 -45.64 13.50 3.92
CA VAL A 123 -45.92 13.21 2.52
C VAL A 123 -47.30 12.56 2.38
N GLN A 124 -47.61 11.55 3.20
CA GLN A 124 -48.92 10.90 3.21
C GLN A 124 -50.05 11.91 3.48
N GLY A 125 -49.89 12.82 4.44
CA GLY A 125 -50.88 13.87 4.70
C GLY A 125 -51.11 14.80 3.50
N LYS A 126 -50.04 15.25 2.83
CA LYS A 126 -50.15 16.06 1.61
C LYS A 126 -50.80 15.32 0.45
N ILE A 127 -50.54 14.02 0.31
CA ILE A 127 -51.18 13.17 -0.70
C ILE A 127 -52.68 13.11 -0.43
N GLY A 128 -53.11 12.84 0.81
CA GLY A 128 -54.53 12.81 1.17
C GLY A 128 -55.25 14.14 0.91
N ASP A 129 -54.59 15.28 1.18
CA ASP A 129 -55.12 16.60 0.83
C ASP A 129 -55.28 16.80 -0.68
N ILE A 130 -54.34 16.31 -1.48
CA ILE A 130 -54.39 16.37 -2.94
C ILE A 130 -55.53 15.49 -3.46
N GLU A 131 -55.66 14.26 -2.96
CA GLU A 131 -56.73 13.33 -3.32
C GLU A 131 -58.11 13.94 -3.06
N ARG A 132 -58.33 14.53 -1.88
CA ARG A 132 -59.59 15.23 -1.55
C ARG A 132 -59.88 16.38 -2.52
N ARG A 133 -58.88 17.23 -2.81
CA ARG A 133 -59.03 18.35 -3.76
C ARG A 133 -59.32 17.87 -5.18
N LEU A 134 -58.78 16.71 -5.56
CA LEU A 134 -59.04 16.11 -6.87
C LEU A 134 -60.50 15.64 -6.96
N SER A 135 -61.01 14.96 -5.92
CA SER A 135 -62.43 14.56 -5.85
C SER A 135 -63.40 15.74 -5.90
N GLU A 136 -63.11 16.84 -5.17
CA GLU A 136 -63.91 18.07 -5.20
C GLU A 136 -63.97 18.73 -6.59
N LEU A 137 -62.93 18.55 -7.41
CA LEU A 137 -62.90 19.04 -8.79
C LEU A 137 -63.65 18.11 -9.76
N GLU A 138 -63.69 16.81 -9.47
CA GLU A 138 -64.36 15.79 -10.29
C GLU A 138 -65.90 15.88 -10.14
N ASP A 139 -66.40 16.23 -8.96
CA ASP A 139 -67.84 16.36 -8.66
C ASP A 139 -68.47 17.70 -9.09
N ARG A 140 -67.68 18.66 -9.59
CA ARG A 140 -68.19 19.96 -10.04
C ARG A 140 -68.74 19.85 -11.47
N PRO A 141 -70.06 20.05 -11.71
CA PRO A 141 -70.61 20.04 -13.06
C PRO A 141 -70.20 21.33 -13.78
N PHE A 142 -69.06 21.31 -14.45
CA PHE A 142 -68.68 22.36 -15.38
C PHE A 142 -69.33 22.10 -16.74
N SER A 143 -70.30 22.93 -17.12
CA SER A 143 -70.72 23.04 -18.51
C SER A 143 -69.56 23.61 -19.33
N PHE A 144 -68.81 22.75 -20.00
CA PHE A 144 -67.92 23.19 -21.06
C PHE A 144 -68.78 23.66 -22.24
N SER A 145 -68.91 24.98 -22.39
CA SER A 145 -69.06 25.58 -23.71
C SER A 145 -67.78 25.24 -24.47
N ALA A 146 -67.89 24.36 -25.46
CA ALA A 146 -66.80 24.03 -26.36
C ALA A 146 -66.43 25.29 -27.17
N SER A 147 -65.43 26.04 -26.69
CA SER A 147 -64.69 26.96 -27.54
C SER A 147 -63.62 26.15 -28.28
N PRO A 148 -63.66 26.07 -29.62
CA PRO A 148 -62.67 25.34 -30.40
C PRO A 148 -61.47 26.24 -30.69
N GLU A 149 -60.64 26.53 -29.68
CA GLU A 149 -59.39 27.23 -29.92
C GLU A 149 -58.22 26.57 -29.17
N TYR A 150 -57.28 26.07 -29.98
CA TYR A 150 -55.91 25.64 -29.69
C TYR A 150 -55.63 24.19 -29.27
N ILE A 151 -56.01 23.23 -30.14
CA ILE A 151 -55.15 22.05 -30.36
C ILE A 151 -54.05 22.47 -31.34
N HIS A 152 -53.04 23.16 -30.83
CA HIS A 152 -51.75 23.12 -31.51
C HIS A 152 -51.09 21.79 -31.14
N PRO A 153 -50.72 20.93 -32.10
CA PRO A 153 -49.87 19.78 -31.78
C PRO A 153 -48.61 20.33 -31.12
N ARG A 154 -48.42 19.98 -29.84
CA ARG A 154 -47.22 20.35 -29.09
C ARG A 154 -46.03 19.83 -29.93
N PRO A 155 -45.06 20.67 -30.32
CA PRO A 155 -43.96 20.22 -31.17
C PRO A 155 -43.20 19.10 -30.48
N THR A 156 -43.29 17.88 -31.00
CA THR A 156 -42.52 16.75 -30.47
C THR A 156 -41.05 17.00 -30.80
N VAL A 157 -40.21 17.13 -29.77
CA VAL A 157 -38.76 17.24 -29.98
C VAL A 157 -38.26 15.95 -30.60
N LYS A 158 -37.46 16.05 -31.67
CA LYS A 158 -36.96 14.92 -32.47
C LYS A 158 -36.20 13.90 -31.60
N SER A 159 -36.29 12.63 -31.99
CA SER A 159 -35.57 11.52 -31.37
C SER A 159 -34.06 11.74 -31.40
N LEU A 160 -33.41 11.59 -30.25
CA LEU A 160 -31.95 11.63 -30.14
C LEU A 160 -31.34 10.30 -30.62
N THR A 161 -30.07 10.33 -30.97
CA THR A 161 -29.29 9.14 -31.35
C THR A 161 -28.00 9.09 -30.54
N PHE A 162 -27.62 7.89 -30.09
CA PHE A 162 -26.38 7.66 -29.38
C PHE A 162 -25.63 6.49 -30.00
N ASP A 163 -24.44 6.73 -30.51
CA ASP A 163 -23.57 5.72 -31.12
C ASP A 163 -22.36 5.34 -30.24
N GLY A 164 -22.13 6.11 -29.16
CA GLY A 164 -21.00 5.95 -28.24
C GLY A 164 -19.81 6.87 -28.52
N GLN A 165 -19.89 7.77 -29.49
CA GLN A 165 -18.80 8.72 -29.79
C GLN A 165 -18.83 9.96 -28.89
N THR A 166 -20.02 10.45 -28.55
CA THR A 166 -20.20 11.54 -27.57
C THR A 166 -20.15 10.99 -26.14
N SER A 167 -19.74 11.81 -25.15
CA SER A 167 -19.83 11.40 -23.74
C SER A 167 -21.26 11.00 -23.38
N TRP A 168 -21.40 9.86 -22.71
CA TRP A 168 -22.67 9.36 -22.21
C TRP A 168 -23.35 10.37 -21.28
N THR A 169 -22.60 11.08 -20.44
CA THR A 169 -23.11 12.15 -19.55
C THR A 169 -23.78 13.27 -20.33
N VAL A 170 -23.18 13.68 -21.46
CA VAL A 170 -23.74 14.72 -22.34
C VAL A 170 -25.03 14.24 -22.98
N PHE A 171 -25.04 13.02 -23.52
CA PHE A 171 -26.24 12.43 -24.11
C PHE A 171 -27.36 12.27 -23.09
N LYS A 172 -27.06 11.75 -21.90
CA LYS A 172 -28.02 11.55 -20.81
C LYS A 172 -28.68 12.87 -20.41
N THR A 173 -27.88 13.93 -20.27
CA THR A 173 -28.40 15.28 -19.96
C THR A 173 -29.38 15.77 -21.04
N GLN A 174 -29.03 15.60 -22.32
CA GLN A 174 -29.92 15.97 -23.42
C GLN A 174 -31.21 15.12 -23.42
N PHE A 175 -31.07 13.82 -23.17
CA PHE A 175 -32.18 12.88 -23.09
C PHE A 175 -33.15 13.25 -21.96
N ASP A 176 -32.65 13.61 -20.78
CA ASP A 176 -33.46 14.03 -19.64
C ASP A 176 -34.23 15.32 -19.92
N VAL A 177 -33.61 16.30 -20.57
CA VAL A 177 -34.27 17.55 -21.00
C VAL A 177 -35.39 17.25 -22.01
N VAL A 178 -35.12 16.43 -23.02
CA VAL A 178 -36.12 16.04 -24.04
C VAL A 178 -37.27 15.25 -23.41
N SER A 179 -36.95 14.32 -22.52
CA SER A 179 -37.96 13.50 -21.84
C SER A 179 -38.89 14.35 -20.96
N SER A 180 -38.33 15.37 -20.29
CA SER A 180 -39.07 16.31 -19.46
C SER A 180 -39.96 17.23 -20.30
N ALA A 181 -39.43 17.77 -21.41
CA ALA A 181 -40.19 18.62 -22.32
C ALA A 181 -41.37 17.88 -22.98
N ASN A 182 -41.18 16.59 -23.28
CA ASN A 182 -42.20 15.75 -23.88
C ASN A 182 -43.11 15.03 -22.85
N GLY A 183 -42.83 15.17 -21.55
CA GLY A 183 -43.62 14.53 -20.48
C GLY A 183 -43.59 13.00 -20.52
N TRP A 184 -42.44 12.40 -20.87
CA TRP A 184 -42.33 10.94 -20.97
C TRP A 184 -42.39 10.26 -19.60
N THR A 185 -43.23 9.22 -19.51
CA THR A 185 -43.22 8.27 -18.39
C THR A 185 -41.99 7.37 -18.46
N ASP A 186 -41.61 6.72 -17.36
CA ASP A 186 -40.43 5.85 -17.32
C ASP A 186 -40.49 4.72 -18.36
N PHE A 187 -41.68 4.17 -18.62
CA PHE A 187 -41.88 3.19 -19.69
C PHE A 187 -41.55 3.75 -21.08
N VAL A 188 -41.97 4.99 -21.36
CA VAL A 188 -41.67 5.68 -22.63
C VAL A 188 -40.18 6.04 -22.71
N LYS A 189 -39.57 6.48 -21.60
CA LYS A 189 -38.13 6.74 -21.52
C LYS A 189 -37.31 5.50 -21.85
N VAL A 190 -37.65 4.34 -21.30
CA VAL A 190 -36.96 3.07 -21.61
C VAL A 190 -37.05 2.75 -23.10
N SER A 191 -38.26 2.81 -23.66
CA SER A 191 -38.48 2.52 -25.08
C SER A 191 -37.70 3.48 -26.00
N GLN A 192 -37.72 4.78 -25.67
CA GLN A 192 -37.01 5.80 -26.43
C GLN A 192 -35.49 5.70 -26.27
N LEU A 193 -35.00 5.37 -25.07
CA LEU A 193 -33.58 5.18 -24.82
C LEU A 193 -33.06 4.00 -25.66
N VAL A 194 -33.71 2.85 -25.61
CA VAL A 194 -33.36 1.68 -26.44
C VAL A 194 -33.42 2.03 -27.93
N ALA A 195 -34.48 2.72 -28.38
CA ALA A 195 -34.63 3.14 -29.77
C ALA A 195 -33.62 4.20 -30.23
N SER A 196 -32.95 4.90 -29.31
CA SER A 196 -31.91 5.90 -29.61
C SER A 196 -30.53 5.29 -29.83
N LEU A 197 -30.28 4.07 -29.34
CA LEU A 197 -28.95 3.44 -29.40
C LEU A 197 -28.63 2.95 -30.82
N ARG A 198 -27.41 3.23 -31.30
CA ARG A 198 -26.88 2.82 -32.59
C ARG A 198 -25.46 2.26 -32.43
N GLY A 199 -24.99 1.51 -33.43
CA GLY A 199 -23.60 1.02 -33.46
C GLY A 199 -23.14 0.34 -32.18
N SER A 200 -21.95 0.70 -31.69
CA SER A 200 -21.38 0.16 -30.45
C SER A 200 -22.24 0.37 -29.22
N ALA A 201 -23.02 1.44 -29.15
CA ALA A 201 -23.91 1.68 -28.02
C ALA A 201 -25.07 0.67 -27.96
N ALA A 202 -25.59 0.24 -29.12
CA ALA A 202 -26.65 -0.75 -29.19
C ALA A 202 -26.18 -2.16 -28.75
N GLU A 203 -24.90 -2.49 -28.94
CA GLU A 203 -24.34 -3.78 -28.51
C GLU A 203 -24.41 -3.99 -27.00
N VAL A 204 -24.47 -2.91 -26.20
CA VAL A 204 -24.62 -3.00 -24.73
C VAL A 204 -25.88 -3.77 -24.35
N LEU A 205 -26.93 -3.69 -25.16
CA LEU A 205 -28.19 -4.37 -24.92
C LEU A 205 -28.04 -5.90 -24.95
N GLN A 206 -27.04 -6.45 -25.66
CA GLN A 206 -26.81 -7.90 -25.71
C GLN A 206 -26.36 -8.46 -24.35
N GLY A 207 -25.74 -7.63 -23.50
CA GLY A 207 -25.28 -8.03 -22.17
C GLY A 207 -26.35 -7.95 -21.09
N ILE A 208 -27.56 -7.46 -21.41
CA ILE A 208 -28.65 -7.24 -20.45
C ILE A 208 -29.73 -8.32 -20.65
N PRO A 209 -30.12 -9.04 -19.59
CA PRO A 209 -31.24 -9.98 -19.64
C PRO A 209 -32.55 -9.31 -20.11
N ALA A 210 -33.32 -10.00 -20.94
CA ALA A 210 -34.52 -9.43 -21.57
C ALA A 210 -35.59 -8.95 -20.58
N ASP A 211 -35.73 -9.63 -19.44
CA ASP A 211 -36.63 -9.27 -18.34
C ASP A 211 -36.23 -7.95 -17.65
N LYS A 212 -34.98 -7.51 -17.82
CA LYS A 212 -34.43 -6.28 -17.23
C LYS A 212 -34.32 -5.11 -18.20
N LEU A 213 -34.60 -5.33 -19.49
CA LEU A 213 -34.65 -4.28 -20.51
C LEU A 213 -35.86 -3.33 -20.37
N THR A 214 -36.74 -3.59 -19.41
CA THR A 214 -37.84 -2.70 -19.03
C THR A 214 -37.44 -1.71 -17.91
N ASN A 215 -36.27 -1.90 -17.30
CA ASN A 215 -35.79 -1.07 -16.20
C ASN A 215 -34.80 -0.01 -16.72
N LEU A 216 -35.19 1.27 -16.64
CA LEU A 216 -34.38 2.40 -17.10
C LEU A 216 -33.01 2.44 -16.44
N THR A 217 -32.97 2.26 -15.11
CA THR A 217 -31.73 2.32 -14.33
C THR A 217 -30.73 1.23 -14.73
N THR A 218 -31.20 0.03 -15.09
CA THR A 218 -30.32 -1.06 -15.54
C THR A 218 -29.63 -0.71 -16.85
N ILE A 219 -30.37 -0.16 -17.81
CA ILE A 219 -29.84 0.22 -19.12
C ILE A 219 -28.87 1.40 -18.98
N GLU A 220 -29.24 2.42 -18.19
CA GLU A 220 -28.38 3.56 -17.91
C GLU A 220 -27.05 3.14 -17.26
N LYS A 221 -27.09 2.23 -16.27
CA LYS A 221 -25.86 1.74 -15.62
C LYS A 221 -24.95 0.98 -16.57
N ALA A 222 -25.52 0.19 -17.49
CA ALA A 222 -24.74 -0.53 -18.48
C ALA A 222 -24.07 0.43 -19.49
N LEU A 223 -24.80 1.47 -19.91
CA LEU A 223 -24.26 2.53 -20.79
C LEU A 223 -23.22 3.38 -20.06
N GLU A 224 -23.43 3.73 -18.80
CA GLU A 224 -22.46 4.42 -17.94
C GLU A 224 -21.19 3.58 -17.75
N SER A 225 -21.32 2.27 -17.54
CA SER A 225 -20.16 1.41 -17.35
C SER A 225 -19.29 1.31 -18.60
N ARG A 226 -19.87 1.37 -19.80
CA ARG A 226 -19.14 1.20 -21.07
C ARG A 226 -18.78 2.52 -21.74
N PHE A 227 -19.57 3.58 -21.56
CA PHE A 227 -19.40 4.87 -22.23
C PHE A 227 -19.36 6.06 -21.28
N GLY A 228 -19.44 5.80 -19.97
CA GLY A 228 -19.25 6.82 -18.94
C GLY A 228 -17.86 7.43 -19.00
N ASP A 229 -17.70 8.54 -18.30
CA ASP A 229 -16.53 9.41 -18.44
C ASP A 229 -15.21 8.68 -18.10
N SER A 230 -15.24 7.63 -17.27
CA SER A 230 -14.08 6.78 -16.95
C SER A 230 -13.57 5.95 -18.15
N TYR A 231 -14.46 5.27 -18.88
CA TYR A 231 -14.06 4.53 -20.09
C TYR A 231 -13.55 5.47 -21.16
N LEU A 232 -14.27 6.57 -21.36
CA LEU A 232 -13.92 7.56 -22.36
C LEU A 232 -12.57 8.24 -22.04
N THR A 233 -12.28 8.47 -20.75
CA THR A 233 -10.97 8.91 -20.26
C THR A 233 -9.86 7.91 -20.61
N GLN A 234 -10.09 6.61 -20.39
CA GLN A 234 -9.11 5.58 -20.75
C GLN A 234 -8.89 5.45 -22.26
N PHE A 235 -9.96 5.60 -23.05
CA PHE A 235 -9.90 5.64 -24.51
C PHE A 235 -9.02 6.80 -24.98
N TYR A 236 -9.28 8.04 -24.51
CA TYR A 236 -8.47 9.20 -24.88
C TYR A 236 -7.02 9.10 -24.39
N ARG A 237 -6.76 8.49 -23.22
CA ARG A 237 -5.38 8.21 -22.78
C ARG A 237 -4.65 7.27 -23.74
N THR A 238 -5.39 6.31 -24.31
CA THR A 238 -4.83 5.36 -25.28
C THR A 238 -4.58 6.05 -26.61
N GLU A 239 -5.56 6.82 -27.12
CA GLU A 239 -5.44 7.60 -28.35
C GLU A 239 -4.29 8.62 -28.28
N LEU A 240 -4.12 9.29 -27.14
CA LEU A 240 -3.01 10.20 -26.89
C LEU A 240 -1.64 9.50 -26.94
N LYS A 241 -1.53 8.26 -26.42
CA LYS A 241 -0.28 7.47 -26.45
C LYS A 241 0.09 7.02 -27.86
N THR A 242 -0.91 6.65 -28.67
CA THR A 242 -0.72 6.14 -30.02
C THR A 242 -0.70 7.24 -31.08
N ARG A 243 -1.02 8.49 -30.71
CA ARG A 243 -1.03 9.62 -31.63
C ARG A 243 0.34 9.85 -32.25
N ARG A 244 0.36 9.94 -33.59
CA ARG A 244 1.53 10.33 -34.40
C ARG A 244 1.09 11.29 -35.49
N GLN A 245 1.94 12.25 -35.87
CA GLN A 245 1.67 13.21 -36.93
C GLN A 245 1.36 12.49 -38.23
N LYS A 246 0.27 12.84 -38.91
CA LYS A 246 -0.11 12.22 -40.19
C LYS A 246 0.70 12.84 -41.34
N PRO A 247 0.91 12.13 -42.47
CA PRO A 247 1.50 12.74 -43.65
C PRO A 247 0.69 13.96 -44.11
N GLY A 248 1.32 15.13 -44.18
CA GLY A 248 0.67 16.39 -44.58
C GLY A 248 -0.09 17.13 -43.46
N GLU A 249 -0.11 16.62 -42.23
CA GLU A 249 -0.68 17.31 -41.08
C GLU A 249 0.29 18.37 -40.55
N SER A 250 -0.20 19.59 -40.37
CA SER A 250 0.61 20.67 -39.81
C SER A 250 0.88 20.45 -38.31
N LEU A 251 1.99 21.01 -37.81
CA LEU A 251 2.30 20.96 -36.38
C LEU A 251 1.22 21.65 -35.52
N GLN A 252 0.54 22.66 -36.07
CA GLN A 252 -0.56 23.35 -35.39
C GLN A 252 -1.80 22.46 -35.24
N GLU A 253 -2.13 21.67 -36.27
CA GLU A 253 -3.23 20.71 -36.20
C GLU A 253 -2.91 19.57 -35.22
N LEU A 254 -1.66 19.10 -35.23
CA LEU A 254 -1.20 18.09 -34.28
C LEU A 254 -1.28 18.58 -32.83
N VAL A 255 -0.76 19.76 -32.51
CA VAL A 255 -0.79 20.28 -31.14
C VAL A 255 -2.22 20.56 -30.67
N ALA A 256 -3.09 21.08 -31.54
CA ALA A 256 -4.48 21.33 -31.20
C ALA A 256 -5.24 20.04 -30.87
N ASP A 257 -4.96 18.95 -31.59
CA ASP A 257 -5.56 17.64 -31.32
C ASP A 257 -4.98 16.99 -30.05
N VAL A 258 -3.66 17.12 -29.82
CA VAL A 258 -3.01 16.66 -28.57
C VAL A 258 -3.55 17.42 -27.35
N GLU A 259 -3.72 18.73 -27.43
CA GLU A 259 -4.35 19.56 -26.38
C GLU A 259 -5.80 19.16 -26.12
N ARG A 260 -6.57 18.87 -27.18
CA ARG A 260 -7.94 18.37 -27.08
C ARG A 260 -7.95 17.02 -26.35
N LEU A 261 -7.15 16.06 -26.79
CA LEU A 261 -7.05 14.73 -26.17
C LEU A 261 -6.59 14.83 -24.71
N MET A 262 -5.65 15.72 -24.39
CA MET A 262 -5.16 15.93 -23.03
C MET A 262 -6.25 16.47 -22.10
N ARG A 263 -7.06 17.44 -22.56
CA ARG A 263 -8.21 17.95 -21.79
C ARG A 263 -9.23 16.87 -21.51
N LEU A 264 -9.44 15.94 -22.43
CA LEU A 264 -10.42 14.86 -22.29
C LEU A 264 -9.89 13.66 -21.49
N ALA A 265 -8.59 13.34 -21.58
CA ALA A 265 -7.94 12.23 -20.89
C ALA A 265 -7.52 12.53 -19.44
N TYR A 266 -7.38 13.82 -19.09
CA TYR A 266 -6.89 14.28 -17.80
C TYR A 266 -7.65 15.54 -17.32
N ALA A 267 -8.98 15.51 -17.43
CA ALA A 267 -9.85 16.63 -17.05
C ALA A 267 -9.70 17.06 -15.57
N GLU A 268 -9.34 16.14 -14.68
CA GLU A 268 -9.16 16.38 -13.24
C GLU A 268 -7.75 16.87 -12.85
N CYS A 269 -6.77 16.77 -13.76
CA CYS A 269 -5.40 17.20 -13.46
C CYS A 269 -5.28 18.74 -13.43
N PRO A 270 -4.49 19.33 -12.52
CA PRO A 270 -4.18 20.76 -12.53
C PRO A 270 -3.63 21.24 -13.89
N LEU A 271 -3.97 22.49 -14.27
CA LEU A 271 -3.65 23.04 -15.59
C LEU A 271 -2.14 23.00 -15.89
N ASN A 272 -1.29 23.37 -14.93
CA ASN A 272 0.16 23.38 -15.08
C ASN A 272 0.75 21.97 -15.35
N VAL A 273 0.17 20.94 -14.72
CA VAL A 273 0.57 19.54 -14.94
C VAL A 273 0.12 19.10 -16.34
N ARG A 274 -1.09 19.49 -16.74
CA ARG A 274 -1.66 19.17 -18.04
C ARG A 274 -0.88 19.81 -19.20
N GLU A 275 -0.47 21.06 -19.06
CA GLU A 275 0.35 21.78 -20.04
C GLU A 275 1.73 21.13 -20.20
N SER A 276 2.39 20.77 -19.10
CA SER A 276 3.68 20.07 -19.14
C SER A 276 3.57 18.69 -19.83
N LEU A 277 2.52 17.92 -19.52
CA LEU A 277 2.27 16.64 -20.20
C LEU A 277 1.93 16.84 -21.68
N THR A 278 1.18 17.88 -22.03
CA THR A 278 0.83 18.19 -23.43
C THR A 278 2.10 18.39 -24.25
N ALA A 279 3.06 19.16 -23.74
CA ALA A 279 4.34 19.37 -24.42
C ALA A 279 5.11 18.06 -24.65
N GLN A 280 5.14 17.15 -23.67
CA GLN A 280 5.83 15.86 -23.80
C GLN A 280 5.16 14.96 -24.84
N TYR A 281 3.84 14.85 -24.80
CA TYR A 281 3.09 14.04 -25.77
C TYR A 281 3.13 14.63 -27.18
N PHE A 282 3.14 15.96 -27.31
CA PHE A 282 3.30 16.63 -28.59
C PHE A 282 4.66 16.31 -29.22
N VAL A 283 5.75 16.49 -28.47
CA VAL A 283 7.12 16.17 -28.97
C VAL A 283 7.23 14.71 -29.37
N GLY A 284 6.70 13.78 -28.56
CA GLY A 284 6.73 12.35 -28.88
C GLY A 284 5.79 11.92 -30.03
N ALA A 285 4.88 12.79 -30.46
CA ALA A 285 3.95 12.54 -31.56
C ALA A 285 4.46 13.08 -32.90
N ILE A 286 5.45 13.98 -32.92
CA ILE A 286 6.07 14.48 -34.15
C ILE A 286 6.74 13.32 -34.88
N ARG A 287 6.59 13.26 -36.21
CA ARG A 287 7.30 12.26 -37.02
C ARG A 287 8.78 12.61 -37.09
N ASP A 288 9.65 11.65 -36.83
CA ASP A 288 11.07 11.80 -37.14
C ASP A 288 11.23 11.90 -38.67
N GLU A 289 12.01 12.87 -39.15
CA GLU A 289 12.26 13.07 -40.59
C GLU A 289 13.13 11.96 -41.22
N ASP A 290 13.62 11.00 -40.44
CA ASP A 290 14.59 9.97 -40.87
C ASP A 290 14.03 8.53 -40.93
N THR A 291 12.73 8.33 -41.21
CA THR A 291 12.21 7.04 -41.73
C THR A 291 11.13 7.20 -42.81
#